data_AF-A0A7Y8NYM1-F1
#
_entry.id   AF-A0A7Y8NYM1-F1
#
_cell.length_a   1.000
_cell.length_b   1.000
_cell.length_c   1.000
_cell.angle_alpha   90.00
_cell.angle_beta   90.00
_cell.angle_gamma   90.00
#
_symmetry.space_group_name_H-M   'P 1'
#
loop_
_entity.id
_entity.type
_entity.pdbx_description
1 polymer ?
#
loop_
_entity_poly.entity_id
_entity_poly.type
_entity_poly.pdbx_seq_one_letter_code
_entity_poly.pdbx_strand_id
1 'polypeptide(L)'
;MNPKIWLSSPHIGSNEQKYVKEAFDTNWVAPLGPNVNAFEKALADYTKSGYASALSAGTAAIHLALILLGVGAGDEVIASSFTFSATINPIVYQGATPILVDSELDSWNMCPKLLEKAIKERLALGKKPKAIIPVHLYGMPARMDEIMEIANRYDIPVIEDAAEALGSRYKGKAVGTFGLMGILSFNGNKIITTSSGGALISNDQSLIDRSRFLATQARDEAPHYQHSVIGYNYRMSNVLAGVGRGQMEVLDERITQRRANFTYYKQWLSG
;
A
#
# COMPACT_ATOMS: atom_id res chain seq x y z
N MET A 1 -36.23 0.64 15.71
CA MET A 1 -35.50 0.87 14.43
C MET A 1 -34.39 -0.15 14.36
N ASN A 2 -34.24 -0.85 13.24
CA ASN A 2 -33.08 -1.72 13.07
C ASN A 2 -31.82 -0.86 13.00
N PRO A 3 -30.74 -1.23 13.71
CA PRO A 3 -29.49 -0.48 13.64
C PRO A 3 -28.94 -0.50 12.20
N LYS A 4 -28.37 0.63 11.76
CA LYS A 4 -27.75 0.75 10.44
C LYS A 4 -26.54 -0.19 10.35
N ILE A 5 -26.47 -0.99 9.28
CA ILE A 5 -25.32 -1.85 8.97
C ILE A 5 -24.37 -1.06 8.07
N TRP A 6 -23.13 -0.88 8.53
CA TRP A 6 -22.06 -0.21 7.77
C TRP A 6 -21.17 -1.24 7.06
N LEU A 7 -20.52 -0.83 5.96
CA LEU A 7 -19.66 -1.72 5.17
C LEU A 7 -18.40 -2.20 5.93
N SER A 8 -17.68 -1.26 6.56
CA SER A 8 -16.50 -1.53 7.39
C SER A 8 -16.24 -0.35 8.30
N SER A 9 -16.91 -0.35 9.45
CA SER A 9 -16.59 0.61 10.51
C SER A 9 -15.28 0.19 11.21
N PRO A 10 -14.51 1.15 11.76
CA PRO A 10 -13.40 0.85 12.64
C PRO A 10 -13.80 -0.14 13.75
N HIS A 11 -12.98 -1.17 13.98
CA HIS A 11 -13.16 -2.12 15.07
C HIS A 11 -11.95 -2.06 16.01
N ILE A 12 -12.01 -1.12 16.94
CA ILE A 12 -10.95 -0.81 17.91
C ILE A 12 -10.87 -1.91 18.97
N GLY A 13 -9.65 -2.37 19.26
CA GLY A 13 -9.33 -3.30 20.33
C GLY A 13 -9.09 -2.60 21.68
N SER A 14 -8.30 -3.25 22.55
CA SER A 14 -8.03 -2.77 23.91
C SER A 14 -6.72 -1.98 24.06
N ASN A 15 -5.73 -2.21 23.18
CA ASN A 15 -4.37 -1.70 23.36
C ASN A 15 -4.06 -0.42 22.56
N GLU A 16 -4.93 0.01 21.66
CA GLU A 16 -4.78 1.25 20.90
C GLU A 16 -4.69 2.46 21.83
N GLN A 17 -5.59 2.54 22.83
CA GLN A 17 -5.58 3.62 23.81
C GLN A 17 -4.29 3.62 24.65
N LYS A 18 -3.76 2.44 24.98
CA LYS A 18 -2.51 2.28 25.74
C LYS A 18 -1.34 2.90 24.97
N TYR A 19 -1.18 2.57 23.67
CA TYR A 19 -0.07 3.10 22.87
C TYR A 19 -0.24 4.58 22.50
N VAL A 20 -1.48 5.05 22.34
CA VAL A 20 -1.77 6.49 22.23
C VAL A 20 -1.36 7.20 23.50
N LYS A 21 -1.77 6.70 24.67
CA LYS A 21 -1.37 7.27 25.97
C LYS A 21 0.15 7.30 26.14
N GLU A 22 0.84 6.23 25.75
CA GLU A 22 2.32 6.17 25.75
C GLU A 22 2.94 7.33 24.96
N ALA A 23 2.39 7.69 23.79
CA ALA A 23 2.88 8.83 23.01
C ALA A 23 2.74 10.17 23.75
N PHE A 24 1.65 10.37 24.49
CA PHE A 24 1.45 11.56 25.31
C PHE A 24 2.33 11.57 26.55
N ASP A 25 2.39 10.45 27.28
CA ASP A 25 3.20 10.30 28.49
C ASP A 25 4.69 10.54 28.23
N THR A 26 5.18 10.14 27.06
CA THR A 26 6.58 10.30 26.63
C THR A 26 6.83 11.56 25.80
N ASN A 27 5.80 12.39 25.60
CA ASN A 27 5.84 13.61 24.80
C ASN A 27 6.29 13.43 23.33
N TRP A 28 6.11 12.22 22.77
CA TRP A 28 6.34 11.93 21.35
C TRP A 28 5.08 12.21 20.53
N VAL A 29 4.63 13.47 20.54
CA VAL A 29 3.48 13.95 19.74
C VAL A 29 3.99 14.58 18.43
N ALA A 30 4.70 13.78 17.64
CA ALA A 30 5.37 14.20 16.42
C ALA A 30 5.24 13.12 15.33
N PRO A 31 5.52 13.42 14.05
CA PRO A 31 5.59 12.42 12.99
C PRO A 31 6.90 11.63 13.02
N LEU A 32 7.34 11.23 14.21
CA LEU A 32 8.44 10.31 14.49
C LEU A 32 8.34 9.86 15.94
N GLY A 33 8.89 8.69 16.25
CA GLY A 33 8.97 8.21 17.62
C GLY A 33 8.84 6.69 17.74
N PRO A 34 8.85 6.17 18.97
CA PRO A 34 8.86 4.74 19.26
C PRO A 34 7.68 3.96 18.67
N ASN A 35 6.48 4.55 18.64
CA ASN A 35 5.31 3.88 18.07
C ASN A 35 5.45 3.70 16.57
N VAL A 36 6.00 4.70 15.87
CA VAL A 36 6.24 4.61 14.42
C VAL A 36 7.21 3.47 14.12
N ASN A 37 8.33 3.42 14.84
CA ASN A 37 9.35 2.39 14.66
C ASN A 37 8.79 0.98 14.96
N ALA A 38 8.04 0.84 16.05
CA ALA A 38 7.43 -0.44 16.42
C ALA A 38 6.34 -0.87 15.42
N PHE A 39 5.55 0.07 14.88
CA PHE A 39 4.53 -0.23 13.88
C PHE A 39 5.16 -0.65 12.55
N GLU A 40 6.20 0.04 12.07
CA GLU A 40 6.97 -0.38 10.90
C GLU A 40 7.53 -1.80 11.06
N LYS A 41 8.13 -2.08 12.22
CA LYS A 41 8.64 -3.42 12.52
C LYS A 41 7.53 -4.46 12.49
N ALA A 42 6.38 -4.19 13.12
CA ALA A 42 5.25 -5.11 13.13
C ALA A 42 4.72 -5.39 11.71
N LEU A 43 4.64 -4.38 10.85
CA LEU A 43 4.25 -4.53 9.45
C LEU A 43 5.25 -5.39 8.66
N ALA A 44 6.54 -5.10 8.79
CA ALA A 44 7.59 -5.85 8.12
C ALA A 44 7.65 -7.31 8.60
N ASP A 45 7.53 -7.54 9.91
CA ASP A 45 7.50 -8.87 10.49
C ASP A 45 6.27 -9.68 10.04
N TYR A 46 5.10 -9.04 9.95
CA TYR A 46 3.84 -9.71 9.58
C TYR A 46 3.81 -10.07 8.09
N THR A 47 4.18 -9.11 7.24
CA THR A 47 4.19 -9.29 5.77
C THR A 47 5.41 -10.07 5.29
N LYS A 48 6.47 -10.15 6.09
CA LYS A 48 7.80 -10.64 5.67
C LYS A 48 8.39 -9.80 4.51
N SER A 49 8.03 -8.51 4.44
CA SER A 49 8.55 -7.62 3.41
C SER A 49 10.03 -7.32 3.59
N GLY A 50 10.58 -7.44 4.80
CA GLY A 50 11.93 -6.99 5.15
C GLY A 50 11.87 -5.64 5.85
N TYR A 51 11.40 -4.62 5.14
CA TYR A 51 11.34 -3.24 5.66
C TYR A 51 10.01 -2.57 5.35
N ALA A 52 9.67 -1.54 6.12
CA ALA A 52 8.46 -0.74 5.98
C ALA A 52 8.73 0.72 6.36
N SER A 53 8.15 1.67 5.62
CA SER A 53 8.07 3.07 6.01
C SER A 53 6.62 3.48 6.22
N ALA A 54 6.27 3.89 7.44
CA ALA A 54 4.93 4.34 7.80
C ALA A 54 4.69 5.80 7.34
N LEU A 55 3.59 6.00 6.63
CA LEU A 55 3.25 7.23 5.91
C LEU A 55 1.84 7.71 6.26
N SER A 56 1.54 8.96 5.91
CA SER A 56 0.28 9.63 6.23
C SER A 56 -0.94 9.06 5.50
N ALA A 57 -0.74 8.40 4.36
CA ALA A 57 -1.77 7.76 3.55
C ALA A 57 -1.20 6.68 2.62
N GLY A 58 -2.03 5.73 2.16
CA GLY A 58 -1.65 4.80 1.09
C GLY A 58 -1.34 5.52 -0.22
N THR A 59 -2.05 6.60 -0.55
CA THR A 59 -1.76 7.47 -1.70
C THR A 59 -0.36 8.06 -1.63
N ALA A 60 0.11 8.44 -0.44
CA ALA A 60 1.47 8.94 -0.24
C ALA A 60 2.51 7.85 -0.49
N ALA A 61 2.22 6.60 -0.11
CA ALA A 61 3.09 5.47 -0.39
C ALA A 61 3.26 5.21 -1.89
N ILE A 62 2.16 5.23 -2.67
CA ILE A 62 2.23 5.09 -4.14
C ILE A 62 3.00 6.25 -4.75
N HIS A 63 2.75 7.48 -4.29
CA HIS A 63 3.44 8.66 -4.78
C HIS A 63 4.96 8.57 -4.59
N LEU A 64 5.41 8.19 -3.38
CA LEU A 64 6.84 8.00 -3.11
C LEU A 64 7.41 6.82 -3.91
N ALA A 65 6.68 5.71 -4.06
CA ALA A 65 7.12 4.58 -4.88
C ALA A 65 7.41 5.00 -6.34
N LEU A 66 6.53 5.82 -6.93
CA LEU A 66 6.71 6.32 -8.29
C LEU A 66 7.93 7.25 -8.40
N ILE A 67 8.14 8.14 -7.42
CA ILE A 67 9.32 9.01 -7.37
C ILE A 67 10.61 8.19 -7.26
N LEU A 68 10.62 7.11 -6.46
CA LEU A 68 11.76 6.23 -6.31
C LEU A 68 12.12 5.48 -7.60
N LEU A 69 11.13 5.21 -8.47
CA LEU A 69 11.35 4.66 -9.81
C LEU A 69 11.71 5.73 -10.85
N GLY A 70 11.80 6.99 -10.45
CA GLY A 70 12.06 8.12 -11.34
C GLY A 70 10.97 8.30 -12.39
N VAL A 71 9.71 8.00 -12.05
CA VAL A 71 8.55 8.27 -12.91
C VAL A 71 8.34 9.78 -12.96
N GLY A 72 8.22 10.33 -14.16
CA GLY A 72 7.95 11.76 -14.36
C GLY A 72 7.16 12.08 -15.61
N ALA A 73 7.16 13.35 -15.99
CA ALA A 73 6.47 13.83 -17.18
C ALA A 73 6.94 13.09 -18.44
N GLY A 74 5.97 12.58 -19.22
CA GLY A 74 6.22 11.82 -20.45
C GLY A 74 6.37 10.30 -20.25
N ASP A 75 6.55 9.83 -19.02
CA ASP A 75 6.52 8.40 -18.71
C ASP A 75 5.08 7.84 -18.75
N GLU A 76 4.98 6.54 -18.96
CA GLU A 76 3.72 5.79 -18.91
C GLU A 76 3.76 4.76 -17.80
N VAL A 77 2.69 4.67 -17.02
CA VAL A 77 2.56 3.70 -15.91
C VAL A 77 1.30 2.88 -16.14
N ILE A 78 1.42 1.55 -16.18
CA ILE A 78 0.27 0.67 -16.29
C ILE A 78 -0.40 0.55 -14.92
N ALA A 79 -1.73 0.65 -14.86
CA ALA A 79 -2.50 0.45 -13.62
C ALA A 79 -3.81 -0.29 -13.90
N SER A 80 -4.35 -0.94 -12.87
CA SER A 80 -5.71 -1.53 -12.95
C SER A 80 -6.74 -0.45 -13.27
N SER A 81 -7.62 -0.69 -14.23
CA SER A 81 -8.76 0.20 -14.51
C SER A 81 -9.80 0.12 -13.39
N PHE A 82 -10.08 -1.09 -12.91
CA PHE A 82 -11.03 -1.34 -11.83
C PHE A 82 -10.34 -1.20 -10.48
N THR A 83 -10.34 0.02 -9.95
CA THR A 83 -9.67 0.38 -8.69
C THR A 83 -10.25 1.67 -8.11
N PHE A 84 -9.80 2.05 -6.92
CA PHE A 84 -10.05 3.37 -6.36
C PHE A 84 -9.10 4.41 -6.96
N SER A 85 -9.56 5.65 -7.17
CA SER A 85 -8.78 6.69 -7.88
C SER A 85 -7.42 7.00 -7.25
N ALA A 86 -7.25 6.74 -5.96
CA ALA A 86 -5.98 6.92 -5.25
C ALA A 86 -4.82 6.09 -5.81
N THR A 87 -5.09 5.02 -6.55
CA THR A 87 -4.08 4.23 -7.28
C THR A 87 -3.49 5.02 -8.44
N ILE A 88 -4.35 5.77 -9.15
CA ILE A 88 -4.02 6.43 -10.42
C ILE A 88 -3.57 7.88 -10.19
N ASN A 89 -4.16 8.59 -9.23
CA ASN A 89 -3.85 10.00 -9.00
C ASN A 89 -2.33 10.27 -8.82
N PRO A 90 -1.54 9.43 -8.10
CA PRO A 90 -0.10 9.62 -7.98
C PRO A 90 0.69 9.53 -9.28
N ILE A 91 0.20 8.79 -10.27
CA ILE A 91 0.78 8.77 -11.62
C ILE A 91 0.66 10.17 -12.22
N VAL A 92 -0.52 10.78 -12.09
CA VAL A 92 -0.82 12.12 -12.60
C VAL A 92 -0.10 13.21 -11.79
N TYR A 93 0.11 13.02 -10.48
CA TYR A 93 0.89 13.95 -9.66
C TYR A 93 2.33 14.12 -10.19
N GLN A 94 2.90 13.05 -10.75
CA GLN A 94 4.22 13.06 -11.38
C GLN A 94 4.22 13.57 -12.84
N GLY A 95 3.06 13.92 -13.40
CA GLY A 95 2.91 14.29 -14.81
C GLY A 95 3.00 13.11 -15.78
N ALA A 96 3.01 11.87 -15.27
CA ALA A 96 3.03 10.66 -16.08
C ALA A 96 1.63 10.31 -16.59
N THR A 97 1.56 9.45 -17.61
CA THR A 97 0.30 9.02 -18.23
C THR A 97 -0.09 7.62 -17.74
N PRO A 98 -1.28 7.44 -17.13
CA PRO A 98 -1.76 6.11 -16.77
C PRO A 98 -2.25 5.35 -18.00
N ILE A 99 -1.80 4.09 -18.14
CA ILE A 99 -2.28 3.13 -19.13
C ILE A 99 -3.14 2.11 -18.40
N LEU A 100 -4.46 2.20 -18.59
CA LEU A 100 -5.43 1.41 -17.82
C LEU A 100 -5.62 0.03 -18.43
N VAL A 101 -5.52 -1.01 -17.60
CA VAL A 101 -5.71 -2.41 -17.99
C VAL A 101 -6.92 -2.99 -17.27
N ASP A 102 -7.79 -3.65 -18.03
CA ASP A 102 -9.04 -4.20 -17.51
C ASP A 102 -8.85 -5.45 -16.63
N SER A 103 -9.90 -5.77 -15.89
CA SER A 103 -9.93 -6.83 -14.90
C SER A 103 -10.37 -8.19 -15.44
N GLU A 104 -10.05 -9.25 -14.70
CA GLU A 104 -10.63 -10.58 -14.90
C GLU A 104 -12.04 -10.66 -14.32
N LEU A 105 -12.91 -11.48 -14.92
CA LEU A 105 -14.30 -11.63 -14.47
C LEU A 105 -14.43 -12.31 -13.09
N ASP A 106 -13.47 -13.14 -12.72
CA ASP A 106 -13.50 -13.98 -11.52
C ASP A 106 -12.79 -13.36 -10.32
N SER A 107 -11.65 -12.70 -10.54
CA SER A 107 -10.83 -12.10 -9.48
C SER A 107 -11.08 -10.60 -9.32
N TRP A 108 -11.64 -9.93 -10.34
CA TRP A 108 -11.74 -8.47 -10.48
C TRP A 108 -10.40 -7.72 -10.43
N ASN A 109 -9.28 -8.45 -10.49
CA ASN A 109 -7.94 -7.91 -10.54
C ASN A 109 -7.45 -7.82 -11.99
N MET A 110 -6.35 -7.10 -12.19
CA MET A 110 -5.73 -6.89 -13.51
C MET A 110 -5.56 -8.20 -14.29
N CYS A 111 -6.10 -8.25 -15.51
CA CYS A 111 -6.00 -9.42 -16.38
C CYS A 111 -4.59 -9.56 -16.98
N PRO A 112 -3.85 -10.65 -16.71
CA PRO A 112 -2.48 -10.83 -17.23
C PRO A 112 -2.42 -10.80 -18.77
N LYS A 113 -3.44 -11.33 -19.46
CA LYS A 113 -3.50 -11.30 -20.93
C LYS A 113 -3.61 -9.87 -21.47
N LEU A 114 -4.42 -9.04 -20.83
CA LEU A 114 -4.60 -7.64 -21.23
C LEU A 114 -3.40 -6.79 -20.82
N LEU A 115 -2.74 -7.12 -19.70
CA LEU A 115 -1.47 -6.53 -19.30
C LEU A 115 -0.40 -6.74 -20.37
N GLU A 116 -0.17 -7.99 -20.80
CA GLU A 116 0.83 -8.26 -21.82
C GLU A 116 0.48 -7.61 -23.17
N LYS A 117 -0.80 -7.61 -23.54
CA LYS A 117 -1.27 -6.90 -24.74
C LYS A 117 -0.95 -5.41 -24.66
N ALA A 118 -1.28 -4.75 -23.56
CA ALA A 118 -1.00 -3.33 -23.36
C ALA A 118 0.50 -3.05 -23.46
N ILE A 119 1.36 -3.82 -22.79
CA ILE A 119 2.81 -3.67 -22.88
C ILE A 119 3.30 -3.74 -24.33
N LYS A 120 2.85 -4.75 -25.10
CA LYS A 120 3.23 -4.91 -26.52
C LYS A 120 2.79 -3.72 -27.38
N GLU A 121 1.57 -3.24 -27.19
CA GLU A 121 1.05 -2.07 -27.90
C GLU A 121 1.85 -0.80 -27.58
N ARG A 122 2.24 -0.61 -26.30
CA ARG A 122 3.07 0.53 -25.88
C ARG A 122 4.48 0.46 -26.46
N LEU A 123 5.09 -0.74 -26.46
CA LEU A 123 6.40 -0.98 -27.05
C LEU A 123 6.42 -0.75 -28.56
N ALA A 124 5.36 -1.13 -29.29
CA ALA A 124 5.23 -0.87 -30.73
C ALA A 124 5.20 0.63 -31.06
N LEU A 125 4.82 1.48 -30.11
CA LEU A 125 4.83 2.94 -30.21
C LEU A 125 6.13 3.56 -29.67
N GLY A 126 7.14 2.75 -29.34
CA GLY A 126 8.41 3.22 -28.79
C GLY A 126 8.32 3.75 -27.35
N LYS A 127 7.24 3.43 -26.62
CA LYS A 127 7.01 3.90 -25.25
C LYS A 127 6.95 2.72 -24.28
N LYS A 128 8.10 2.26 -23.78
CA LYS A 128 8.14 1.22 -22.73
C LYS A 128 7.52 1.79 -21.43
N PRO A 129 6.48 1.16 -20.85
CA PRO A 129 5.96 1.59 -19.56
C PRO A 129 7.03 1.52 -18.46
N LYS A 130 7.04 2.53 -17.59
CA LYS A 130 8.03 2.71 -16.53
C LYS A 130 7.75 1.85 -15.30
N ALA A 131 6.48 1.54 -15.05
CA ALA A 131 6.04 0.72 -13.92
C ALA A 131 4.67 0.08 -14.19
N ILE A 132 4.33 -0.95 -13.42
CA ILE A 132 3.01 -1.59 -13.38
C ILE A 132 2.49 -1.53 -11.94
N ILE A 133 1.24 -1.11 -11.75
CA ILE A 133 0.55 -1.06 -10.46
C ILE A 133 -0.66 -2.01 -10.49
N PRO A 134 -0.48 -3.31 -10.20
CA PRO A 134 -1.60 -4.20 -9.96
C PRO A 134 -2.22 -3.89 -8.60
N VAL A 135 -3.53 -4.08 -8.50
CA VAL A 135 -4.31 -3.89 -7.27
C VAL A 135 -4.78 -5.24 -6.76
N HIS A 136 -4.81 -5.42 -5.44
CA HIS A 136 -5.43 -6.57 -4.78
C HIS A 136 -6.82 -6.18 -4.26
N LEU A 137 -7.78 -6.10 -5.18
CA LEU A 137 -9.08 -5.51 -4.95
C LEU A 137 -9.87 -6.31 -3.91
N TYR A 138 -10.48 -5.62 -2.95
CA TYR A 138 -11.29 -6.20 -1.87
C TYR A 138 -10.58 -7.28 -1.05
N GLY A 139 -9.24 -7.26 -1.03
CA GLY A 139 -8.44 -8.26 -0.36
C GLY A 139 -8.24 -9.56 -1.16
N MET A 140 -8.78 -9.67 -2.38
CA MET A 140 -8.51 -10.78 -3.26
C MET A 140 -7.13 -10.58 -3.93
N PRO A 141 -6.19 -11.53 -3.81
CA PRO A 141 -4.91 -11.43 -4.52
C PRO A 141 -5.07 -11.41 -6.04
N ALA A 142 -4.23 -10.63 -6.70
CA ALA A 142 -4.09 -10.68 -8.16
C ALA A 142 -3.31 -11.96 -8.56
N ARG A 143 -3.36 -12.33 -9.84
CA ARG A 143 -2.60 -13.45 -10.41
C ARG A 143 -1.10 -13.10 -10.51
N MET A 144 -0.44 -13.07 -9.35
CA MET A 144 0.88 -12.48 -9.21
C MET A 144 1.98 -13.28 -9.89
N ASP A 145 1.86 -14.60 -10.01
CA ASP A 145 2.88 -15.38 -10.75
C ASP A 145 2.89 -14.95 -12.22
N GLU A 146 1.72 -14.84 -12.83
CA GLU A 146 1.55 -14.44 -14.23
C GLU A 146 1.94 -12.97 -14.46
N ILE A 147 1.52 -12.07 -13.57
CA ILE A 147 1.88 -10.64 -13.66
C ILE A 147 3.40 -10.46 -13.52
N MET A 148 4.03 -11.13 -12.56
CA MET A 148 5.48 -11.04 -12.36
C MET A 148 6.25 -11.67 -13.52
N GLU A 149 5.78 -12.80 -14.08
CA GLU A 149 6.41 -13.40 -15.26
C GLU A 149 6.42 -12.42 -16.44
N ILE A 150 5.28 -11.78 -16.72
CA ILE A 150 5.15 -10.78 -17.78
C ILE A 150 6.05 -9.57 -17.47
N ALA A 151 5.96 -9.01 -16.27
CA ALA A 151 6.73 -7.83 -15.87
C ALA A 151 8.25 -8.06 -16.00
N ASN A 152 8.74 -9.22 -15.55
CA ASN A 152 10.15 -9.61 -15.66
C ASN A 152 10.59 -9.80 -17.11
N ARG A 153 9.75 -10.41 -17.96
CA ARG A 153 10.04 -10.60 -19.39
C ARG A 153 10.31 -9.28 -20.12
N TYR A 154 9.61 -8.22 -19.73
CA TYR A 154 9.74 -6.89 -20.33
C TYR A 154 10.61 -5.93 -19.49
N ASP A 155 11.14 -6.39 -18.36
CA ASP A 155 11.94 -5.58 -17.43
C ASP A 155 11.20 -4.30 -17.00
N ILE A 156 9.99 -4.48 -16.47
CA ILE A 156 9.15 -3.38 -15.95
C ILE A 156 8.90 -3.62 -14.45
N PRO A 157 9.29 -2.70 -13.55
CA PRO A 157 9.10 -2.87 -12.12
C PRO A 157 7.61 -2.86 -11.75
N VAL A 158 7.27 -3.64 -10.73
CA VAL A 158 5.91 -3.74 -10.18
C VAL A 158 5.83 -3.04 -8.82
N ILE A 159 4.81 -2.20 -8.64
CA ILE A 159 4.40 -1.63 -7.36
C ILE A 159 3.04 -2.23 -7.00
N GLU A 160 2.97 -3.12 -6.02
CA GLU A 160 1.68 -3.71 -5.61
C GLU A 160 0.84 -2.70 -4.81
N ASP A 161 -0.38 -2.41 -5.28
CA ASP A 161 -1.40 -1.78 -4.45
C ASP A 161 -2.13 -2.83 -3.60
N ALA A 162 -1.64 -2.99 -2.36
CA ALA A 162 -2.24 -3.84 -1.34
C ALA A 162 -3.06 -3.04 -0.30
N ALA A 163 -3.57 -1.85 -0.66
CA ALA A 163 -4.36 -0.99 0.24
C ALA A 163 -5.60 -1.66 0.82
N GLU A 164 -6.12 -2.72 0.19
CA GLU A 164 -7.30 -3.47 0.60
C GLU A 164 -6.98 -4.90 1.06
N ALA A 165 -5.70 -5.29 1.09
CA ALA A 165 -5.31 -6.69 1.13
C ALA A 165 -4.26 -7.03 2.19
N LEU A 166 -4.06 -6.18 3.21
CA LEU A 166 -3.25 -6.56 4.37
C LEU A 166 -3.85 -7.81 5.03
N GLY A 167 -3.03 -8.88 5.15
CA GLY A 167 -3.47 -10.19 5.64
C GLY A 167 -3.76 -11.21 4.55
N SER A 168 -3.92 -10.79 3.30
CA SER A 168 -4.11 -11.69 2.18
C SER A 168 -2.79 -12.34 1.74
N ARG A 169 -2.89 -13.57 1.25
CA ARG A 169 -1.75 -14.36 0.79
C ARG A 169 -2.06 -14.99 -0.55
N TYR A 170 -1.09 -14.98 -1.45
CA TYR A 170 -1.10 -15.72 -2.70
C TYR A 170 -0.05 -16.83 -2.63
N LYS A 171 -0.47 -18.09 -2.76
CA LYS A 171 0.40 -19.28 -2.63
C LYS A 171 1.30 -19.24 -1.39
N GLY A 172 0.76 -18.79 -0.25
CA GLY A 172 1.44 -18.72 1.05
C GLY A 172 2.24 -17.42 1.29
N LYS A 173 2.60 -16.67 0.24
CA LYS A 173 3.33 -15.40 0.35
C LYS A 173 2.36 -14.22 0.52
N ALA A 174 2.70 -13.26 1.38
CA ALA A 174 1.86 -12.07 1.61
C ALA A 174 1.81 -11.20 0.35
N VAL A 175 0.63 -10.72 -0.01
CA VAL A 175 0.51 -9.74 -1.11
C VAL A 175 1.10 -8.39 -0.70
N GLY A 176 1.61 -7.63 -1.67
CA GLY A 176 2.46 -6.46 -1.41
C GLY A 176 3.95 -6.77 -1.28
N THR A 177 4.37 -8.03 -1.49
CA THR A 177 5.78 -8.46 -1.36
C THR A 177 6.33 -9.20 -2.59
N PHE A 178 5.56 -9.27 -3.67
CA PHE A 178 5.96 -9.85 -4.96
C PHE A 178 6.68 -8.83 -5.84
N GLY A 179 6.17 -7.60 -5.91
CA GLY A 179 6.78 -6.50 -6.64
C GLY A 179 8.02 -5.94 -5.96
N LEU A 180 8.63 -4.94 -6.60
CA LEU A 180 9.78 -4.22 -6.04
C LEU A 180 9.40 -3.44 -4.79
N MET A 181 8.17 -2.92 -4.77
CA MET A 181 7.55 -2.24 -3.65
C MET A 181 6.08 -2.66 -3.53
N GLY A 182 5.55 -2.62 -2.32
CA GLY A 182 4.12 -2.73 -2.07
C GLY A 182 3.65 -1.58 -1.19
N ILE A 183 2.36 -1.24 -1.28
CA ILE A 183 1.75 -0.21 -0.43
C ILE A 183 0.61 -0.78 0.40
N LEU A 184 0.44 -0.22 1.59
CA LEU A 184 -0.64 -0.54 2.52
C LEU A 184 -1.43 0.73 2.85
N SER A 185 -2.70 0.56 3.23
CA SER A 185 -3.56 1.66 3.68
C SER A 185 -4.20 1.34 5.02
N PHE A 186 -4.30 2.37 5.86
CA PHE A 186 -4.86 2.32 7.21
C PHE A 186 -5.96 3.37 7.40
N ASN A 187 -6.66 3.74 6.33
CA ASN A 187 -7.84 4.61 6.40
C ASN A 187 -8.97 3.97 7.25
N GLY A 188 -9.98 4.74 7.65
CA GLY A 188 -11.02 4.32 8.59
C GLY A 188 -11.81 3.07 8.22
N ASN A 189 -11.91 2.73 6.93
CA ASN A 189 -12.68 1.58 6.45
C ASN A 189 -11.82 0.35 6.09
N LYS A 190 -10.51 0.39 6.36
CA LYS A 190 -9.59 -0.71 6.05
C LYS A 190 -9.71 -1.83 7.10
N ILE A 191 -9.10 -2.98 6.82
CA ILE A 191 -9.16 -4.16 7.72
C ILE A 191 -8.65 -3.84 9.13
N ILE A 192 -7.64 -2.99 9.19
CA ILE A 192 -7.16 -2.28 10.37
C ILE A 192 -7.02 -0.79 10.04
N THR A 193 -7.08 0.08 11.04
CA THR A 193 -7.03 1.53 10.81
C THR A 193 -6.09 2.26 11.76
N THR A 194 -5.48 3.34 11.29
CA THR A 194 -4.81 4.34 12.11
C THR A 194 -5.56 5.67 12.10
N SER A 195 -6.88 5.64 11.83
CA SER A 195 -7.73 6.75 11.36
C SER A 195 -7.37 7.27 9.97
N SER A 196 -6.11 7.62 9.75
CA SER A 196 -5.48 7.90 8.47
C SER A 196 -4.07 7.35 8.48
N GLY A 197 -3.63 6.74 7.39
CA GLY A 197 -2.29 6.18 7.29
C GLY A 197 -2.08 5.32 6.05
N GLY A 198 -0.82 5.04 5.78
CA GLY A 198 -0.39 4.00 4.86
C GLY A 198 1.03 3.57 5.18
N ALA A 199 1.56 2.64 4.40
CA ALA A 199 2.96 2.28 4.45
C ALA A 199 3.48 1.90 3.07
N LEU A 200 4.75 2.15 2.81
CA LEU A 200 5.49 1.55 1.71
C LEU A 200 6.34 0.41 2.27
N ILE A 201 6.26 -0.77 1.68
CA ILE A 201 7.00 -1.97 2.08
C ILE A 201 7.88 -2.47 0.94
N SER A 202 9.05 -2.99 1.27
CA SER A 202 10.00 -3.56 0.29
C SER A 202 11.06 -4.39 1.03
N ASN A 203 11.66 -5.34 0.31
CA ASN A 203 12.84 -6.09 0.77
C ASN A 203 14.14 -5.32 0.58
N ASP A 204 14.10 -4.21 -0.15
CA ASP A 204 15.23 -3.29 -0.31
C ASP A 204 15.18 -2.19 0.76
N GLN A 205 16.12 -2.24 1.70
CA GLN A 205 16.28 -1.25 2.76
C GLN A 205 16.50 0.16 2.19
N SER A 206 17.24 0.27 1.09
CA SER A 206 17.60 1.57 0.51
C SER A 206 16.38 2.31 -0.04
N LEU A 207 15.42 1.59 -0.63
CA LEU A 207 14.14 2.16 -1.09
C LEU A 207 13.32 2.69 0.10
N ILE A 208 13.28 1.94 1.20
CA ILE A 208 12.53 2.34 2.39
C ILE A 208 13.19 3.52 3.11
N ASP A 209 14.51 3.56 3.20
CA ASP A 209 15.22 4.72 3.77
C ASP A 209 15.06 5.96 2.91
N ARG A 210 15.13 5.80 1.59
CA ARG A 210 14.89 6.92 0.68
C ARG A 210 13.45 7.41 0.75
N SER A 211 12.47 6.50 0.91
CA SER A 211 11.08 6.86 1.20
C SER A 211 10.96 7.69 2.49
N ARG A 212 11.62 7.29 3.60
CA ARG A 212 11.61 8.06 4.86
C ARG A 212 12.23 9.45 4.69
N PHE A 213 13.35 9.54 3.99
CA PHE A 213 14.02 10.80 3.67
C PHE A 213 13.08 11.73 2.87
N LEU A 214 12.49 11.24 1.78
CA LEU A 214 11.53 12.01 0.98
C LEU A 214 10.30 12.42 1.79
N ALA A 215 9.77 11.53 2.65
CA ALA A 215 8.59 11.77 3.47
C ALA A 215 8.80 12.79 4.61
N THR A 216 10.05 13.20 4.86
CA THR A 216 10.45 14.14 5.92
C THR A 216 11.10 15.40 5.33
N GLN A 217 10.54 15.89 4.22
CA GLN A 217 11.00 17.08 3.49
C GLN A 217 12.40 16.94 2.86
N ALA A 218 12.91 15.72 2.68
CA ALA A 218 14.20 15.48 2.03
C ALA A 218 15.34 16.34 2.59
N ARG A 219 15.39 16.50 3.92
CA ARG A 219 16.41 17.30 4.59
C ARG A 219 17.73 16.52 4.60
N ASP A 220 18.75 17.08 3.96
CA ASP A 220 20.09 16.49 3.93
C ASP A 220 20.71 16.40 5.33
N GLU A 221 21.72 15.55 5.50
CA GLU A 221 22.50 15.46 6.73
C GLU A 221 23.46 16.65 6.83
N ALA A 222 22.96 17.75 7.41
CA ALA A 222 23.71 18.98 7.62
C ALA A 222 23.27 19.65 8.95
N PRO A 223 24.13 20.47 9.59
CA PRO A 223 23.79 21.17 10.83
C PRO A 223 22.74 22.30 10.62
N HIS A 224 22.46 22.68 9.38
CA HIS A 224 21.46 23.68 8.99
C HIS A 224 20.43 23.07 8.02
N TYR A 225 19.35 23.80 7.71
CA TYR A 225 18.38 23.35 6.70
C TYR A 225 19.03 23.36 5.32
N GLN A 226 19.31 22.17 4.80
CA GLN A 226 19.86 21.93 3.49
C GLN A 226 19.01 20.89 2.77
N HIS A 227 18.75 21.13 1.48
CA HIS A 227 17.88 20.30 0.65
C HIS A 227 18.47 20.17 -0.76
N SER A 228 18.95 18.96 -1.08
CA SER A 228 19.46 18.61 -2.41
C SER A 228 18.35 18.22 -3.40
N VAL A 229 17.21 17.76 -2.89
CA VAL A 229 16.04 17.36 -3.68
C VAL A 229 14.74 17.80 -3.01
N ILE A 230 13.65 17.82 -3.77
CA ILE A 230 12.32 18.12 -3.24
C ILE A 230 11.79 16.93 -2.45
N GLY A 231 11.32 17.19 -1.24
CA GLY A 231 10.63 16.22 -0.38
C GLY A 231 9.18 16.57 -0.13
N TYR A 232 8.57 15.84 0.80
CA TYR A 232 7.15 15.90 1.15
C TYR A 232 6.97 15.81 2.66
N ASN A 233 5.81 16.24 3.16
CA ASN A 233 5.39 15.95 4.53
C ASN A 233 4.42 14.76 4.54
N TYR A 234 4.97 13.55 4.45
CA TYR A 234 4.20 12.32 4.37
C TYR A 234 4.45 11.37 5.53
N ARG A 235 5.23 11.77 6.53
CA ARG A 235 5.57 10.89 7.64
C ARG A 235 4.37 10.66 8.57
N MET A 236 4.16 9.42 9.03
CA MET A 236 3.06 9.08 9.94
C MET A 236 3.26 9.69 11.34
N SER A 237 2.18 10.19 11.93
CA SER A 237 2.13 10.61 13.34
C SER A 237 2.40 9.45 14.29
N ASN A 238 3.25 9.67 15.30
CA ASN A 238 3.53 8.69 16.37
C ASN A 238 2.30 8.35 17.21
N VAL A 239 1.33 9.26 17.32
CA VAL A 239 0.03 8.99 17.96
C VAL A 239 -0.77 7.98 17.12
N LEU A 240 -0.86 8.20 15.81
CA LEU A 240 -1.61 7.32 14.90
C LEU A 240 -0.92 5.95 14.74
N ALA A 241 0.41 5.92 14.75
CA ALA A 241 1.16 4.68 14.79
C ALA A 241 0.86 3.86 16.07
N GLY A 242 0.57 4.53 17.20
CA GLY A 242 0.12 3.86 18.42
C GLY A 242 -1.20 3.11 18.22
N VAL A 243 -2.16 3.71 17.51
CA VAL A 243 -3.39 3.02 17.06
C VAL A 243 -3.05 1.83 16.17
N GLY A 244 -2.12 2.01 15.23
CA GLY A 244 -1.66 0.95 14.31
C GLY A 244 -1.07 -0.24 15.05
N ARG A 245 -0.26 -0.01 16.10
CA ARG A 245 0.29 -1.08 16.95
C ARG A 245 -0.82 -1.93 17.58
N GLY A 246 -1.80 -1.30 18.23
CA GLY A 246 -2.91 -2.03 18.85
C GLY A 246 -3.74 -2.80 17.82
N GLN A 247 -3.95 -2.22 16.64
CA GLN A 247 -4.69 -2.88 15.57
C GLN A 247 -3.95 -4.08 14.95
N MET A 248 -2.61 -4.05 14.90
CA MET A 248 -1.82 -5.21 14.44
C MET A 248 -1.99 -6.43 15.34
N GLU A 249 -2.21 -6.23 16.65
CA GLU A 249 -2.39 -7.32 17.61
C GLU A 249 -3.68 -8.12 17.38
N VAL A 250 -4.68 -7.50 16.74
CA VAL A 250 -5.99 -8.13 16.46
C VAL A 250 -6.18 -8.46 14.98
N LEU A 251 -5.18 -8.23 14.12
CA LEU A 251 -5.30 -8.37 12.66
C LEU A 251 -5.77 -9.78 12.24
N ASP A 252 -5.17 -10.85 12.78
CA ASP A 252 -5.54 -12.23 12.42
C ASP A 252 -6.98 -12.58 12.86
N GLU A 253 -7.43 -12.03 13.99
CA GLU A 253 -8.81 -12.14 14.44
C GLU A 253 -9.76 -11.44 13.45
N ARG A 254 -9.43 -10.22 13.01
CA ARG A 254 -10.22 -9.46 12.02
C ARG A 254 -10.29 -10.19 10.68
N ILE A 255 -9.20 -10.80 10.23
CA ILE A 255 -9.16 -11.62 9.01
C ILE A 255 -10.11 -12.82 9.15
N THR A 256 -10.01 -13.54 10.28
CA THR A 256 -10.87 -14.70 10.56
C THR A 256 -12.35 -14.31 10.54
N GLN A 257 -12.72 -13.21 11.19
CA GLN A 257 -14.09 -12.69 11.21
C GLN A 257 -14.58 -12.32 9.80
N ARG A 258 -13.76 -11.64 8.99
CA ARG A 258 -14.14 -11.26 7.62
C ARG A 258 -14.35 -12.49 6.73
N ARG A 259 -13.52 -13.53 6.87
CA ARG A 259 -13.68 -14.80 6.16
C ARG A 259 -14.95 -15.53 6.59
N ALA A 260 -15.27 -15.52 7.89
CA ALA A 260 -16.52 -16.10 8.39
C ALA A 260 -17.75 -15.40 7.79
N ASN A 261 -17.74 -14.06 7.71
CA ASN A 261 -18.80 -13.28 7.07
C ASN A 261 -18.95 -13.61 5.58
N PHE A 262 -17.83 -13.77 4.86
CA PHE A 262 -17.87 -14.20 3.47
C PHE A 262 -18.50 -15.60 3.32
N THR A 263 -18.10 -16.57 4.15
CA THR A 263 -18.70 -17.92 4.15
C THR A 263 -20.20 -17.87 4.43
N TYR A 264 -20.63 -17.04 5.39
CA TYR A 264 -22.04 -16.81 5.68
C TYR A 264 -22.79 -16.28 4.45
N TYR A 265 -22.30 -15.21 3.81
CA TYR A 265 -22.93 -14.68 2.60
C TYR A 265 -22.97 -15.71 1.48
N LYS A 266 -21.87 -16.45 1.27
CA LYS A 266 -21.82 -17.50 0.25
C LYS A 266 -22.89 -18.55 0.50
N GLN A 267 -23.04 -19.04 1.72
CA GLN A 267 -24.03 -20.06 2.06
C GLN A 267 -25.47 -19.63 1.75
N TRP A 268 -25.81 -18.35 1.97
CA TRP A 268 -27.18 -17.85 1.82
C TRP A 268 -27.48 -17.24 0.45
N LEU A 269 -26.46 -16.89 -0.34
CA LEU A 269 -26.62 -16.21 -1.62
C LEU A 269 -26.17 -17.04 -2.83
N SER A 270 -25.60 -18.24 -2.64
CA SER A 270 -25.12 -19.11 -3.74
C SER A 270 -26.25 -19.89 -4.43
N GLY A 271 -27.35 -19.22 -4.77
CA GLY A 271 -28.48 -19.81 -5.50
C GLY A 271 -28.09 -20.53 -6.79
#